data_AF-A0A2N0SE12-F1
#
_entry.id   AF-A0A2N0SE12-F1
#
_cell.length_a   1.000
_cell.length_b   1.000
_cell.length_c   1.000
_cell.angle_alpha   90.00
_cell.angle_beta   90.00
_cell.angle_gamma   90.00
#
_symmetry.space_group_name_H-M   'P 1'
#
loop_
_entity.id
_entity.type
_entity.pdbx_description
1 polymer ?
#
loop_
_entity_poly.entity_id
_entity_poly.type
_entity_poly.pdbx_seq_one_letter_code
_entity_poly.pdbx_strand_id
1 'polypeptide(L)'
;MSSKPRGLNIRLANAINGIERSISPSSPRKVTRGGLKVEGKWNNNSVGRPYTPDEEIREAPAIDMVEFADEEFRPEAYIQKALSNATEEGVRSFLGTLRDSKELAASDLQRNVYKNYNEFVVISQEISKLESDMLVLRGQLNELRNVSDNLRDDSTESINIGPVTSVTSEPIVPRGRNPTLNNATDMQSIWKAQIQELWAGVEGAQNFVSLEPGRHILRECSNFIEISFSTNKPKQSVHIFLLNDCLLVASKKKRQASKDTSKAKLVADRCFSLEDITLIDMKDTEEQVNFIKILKHPTDQFIFQAGNADEKKNLLNMTKRATDEMMSVKAVKHADSVIAAESQQQQHTPLIRTLSRKKKGTMAQSLRSRKSVPKLPTKTFTMNDIREMEDLADELDVHIATREFEQAVENIEKAKNALTNVSSPNPGKLDTIRAKMEDRVVRLSLAISRDLSNPDVKKSHVQKCTRWLLRLGYGEQARELFLVARTENIRIRTKQLKFEGDIPQYINELSLVYFTLVKNTCDWYNSAFRDMRMASGLVKWVQEEMEHYASMFKRQVYSLHNREDSTIQECLRYAREHCLMLREVGLDLKFLLDNLLRFNKNKDDISQDSRLENGEMDTVIEEN
;
A
#
# COMPACT_ATOMS: atom_id res chain seq x y z
N MET A 1 -29.92 65.75 -27.09
CA MET A 1 -29.78 64.45 -27.78
C MET A 1 -28.92 63.57 -26.87
N SER A 2 -29.48 62.89 -25.85
CA SER A 2 -30.08 61.54 -25.88
C SER A 2 -29.21 60.46 -26.55
N SER A 3 -28.46 59.70 -25.74
CA SER A 3 -28.45 58.24 -25.81
C SER A 3 -28.12 57.64 -24.43
N LYS A 4 -29.03 56.80 -23.92
CA LYS A 4 -28.90 56.02 -22.68
C LYS A 4 -28.16 54.71 -22.95
N PRO A 5 -27.37 54.16 -22.01
CA PRO A 5 -26.93 52.76 -22.08
C PRO A 5 -28.05 51.84 -21.55
N ARG A 6 -28.87 51.28 -22.46
CA ARG A 6 -29.93 50.31 -22.13
C ARG A 6 -29.42 48.88 -21.84
N GLY A 7 -28.11 48.63 -21.91
CA GLY A 7 -27.53 47.28 -21.79
C GLY A 7 -27.35 46.76 -20.35
N LEU A 8 -27.14 47.65 -19.36
CA LEU A 8 -26.84 47.21 -17.99
C LEU A 8 -28.08 46.68 -17.24
N ASN A 9 -29.24 47.31 -17.46
CA ASN A 9 -30.49 46.95 -16.76
C ASN A 9 -31.06 45.58 -17.17
N ILE A 10 -30.82 45.14 -18.41
CA ILE A 10 -31.29 43.83 -18.90
C ILE A 10 -30.44 42.69 -18.31
N ARG A 11 -29.14 42.92 -18.11
CA ARG A 11 -28.23 41.93 -17.49
C ARG A 11 -28.48 41.77 -15.99
N LEU A 12 -28.81 42.86 -15.30
CA LEU A 12 -29.17 42.82 -13.87
C LEU A 12 -30.51 42.07 -13.65
N ALA A 13 -31.51 42.30 -14.50
CA ALA A 13 -32.80 41.61 -14.42
C ALA A 13 -32.70 40.10 -14.68
N ASN A 14 -31.81 39.67 -15.57
CA ASN A 14 -31.59 38.25 -15.83
C ASN A 14 -30.76 37.55 -14.74
N ALA A 15 -29.87 38.27 -14.04
CA ALA A 15 -29.12 37.74 -12.91
C ALA A 15 -30.02 37.49 -11.68
N ILE A 16 -31.01 38.36 -11.44
CA ILE A 16 -31.98 38.21 -10.34
C ILE A 16 -32.87 36.97 -10.58
N ASN A 17 -33.38 36.77 -11.80
CA ASN A 17 -34.19 35.59 -12.15
C ASN A 17 -33.40 34.26 -12.14
N GLY A 18 -32.06 34.32 -12.26
CA GLY A 18 -31.20 33.13 -12.20
C GLY A 18 -30.98 32.60 -10.78
N ILE A 19 -30.95 33.50 -9.78
CA ILE A 19 -30.68 33.16 -8.37
C ILE A 19 -31.91 32.53 -7.70
N GLU A 20 -33.13 32.91 -8.09
CA GLU A 20 -34.39 32.32 -7.59
C GLU A 20 -34.52 30.82 -7.89
N ARG A 21 -33.83 30.29 -8.91
CA ARG A 21 -33.90 28.87 -9.28
C ARG A 21 -32.88 27.96 -8.57
N SER A 22 -31.90 28.53 -7.85
CA SER A 22 -30.79 27.76 -7.25
C SER A 22 -30.82 27.65 -5.73
N ILE A 23 -31.83 28.20 -5.06
CA ILE A 23 -31.94 28.14 -3.60
C ILE A 23 -33.07 27.17 -3.23
N SER A 24 -32.70 25.94 -2.86
CA SER A 24 -33.60 25.05 -2.12
C SER A 24 -33.91 25.66 -0.75
N PRO A 25 -35.18 25.66 -0.29
CA PRO A 25 -35.55 26.25 1.00
C PRO A 25 -34.92 25.42 2.13
N SER A 26 -33.94 26.01 2.82
CA SER A 26 -33.38 25.47 4.04
C SER A 26 -34.41 25.58 5.17
N SER A 27 -34.70 24.43 5.80
CA SER A 27 -35.64 24.31 6.91
C SER A 27 -35.37 25.33 8.04
N PRO A 28 -36.41 25.97 8.61
CA PRO A 28 -36.22 26.88 9.72
C PRO A 28 -35.75 26.14 10.98
N ARG A 29 -34.59 26.58 11.51
CA ARG A 29 -34.06 26.17 12.81
C ARG A 29 -35.01 26.62 13.93
N LYS A 30 -35.36 25.66 14.80
CA LYS A 30 -36.01 25.87 16.10
C LYS A 30 -35.31 26.96 16.91
N VAL A 31 -36.06 27.97 17.32
CA VAL A 31 -35.73 28.83 18.47
C VAL A 31 -36.70 28.48 19.59
N THR A 32 -36.18 27.81 20.63
CA THR A 32 -36.90 27.52 21.87
C THR A 32 -36.39 28.40 23.01
N ARG A 33 -37.27 29.28 23.50
CA ARG A 33 -37.34 29.84 24.87
C ARG A 33 -38.62 30.71 24.88
N GLY A 34 -39.64 30.55 25.71
CA GLY A 34 -39.97 29.64 26.81
C GLY A 34 -41.18 30.24 27.53
N GLY A 35 -42.23 29.45 27.80
CA GLY A 35 -43.42 29.79 28.61
C GLY A 35 -44.36 30.82 27.96
N LEU A 36 -45.67 30.62 27.78
CA LEU A 36 -46.66 30.03 28.68
C LEU A 36 -47.63 29.09 27.90
N LYS A 37 -48.03 28.02 28.58
CA LYS A 37 -49.15 27.14 28.22
C LYS A 37 -50.46 27.91 28.16
N VAL A 38 -51.28 27.66 27.14
CA VAL A 38 -52.71 27.37 27.32
C VAL A 38 -53.06 26.20 26.41
N GLU A 39 -53.45 25.08 27.03
CA GLU A 39 -53.98 23.91 26.35
C GLU A 39 -55.36 24.19 25.78
N GLY A 40 -55.62 23.68 24.58
CA GLY A 40 -56.96 23.60 24.00
C GLY A 40 -56.97 22.63 22.83
N LYS A 41 -57.12 21.33 23.12
CA LYS A 41 -57.76 20.40 22.16
C LYS A 41 -59.16 20.99 21.87
N TRP A 42 -59.75 20.88 20.68
CA TRP A 42 -60.58 19.75 20.29
C TRP A 42 -61.13 19.95 18.86
N ASN A 43 -61.12 18.85 18.11
CA ASN A 43 -62.09 18.34 17.14
C ASN A 43 -62.74 19.22 16.06
N ASN A 44 -62.56 18.71 14.84
CA ASN A 44 -63.49 18.80 13.71
C ASN A 44 -64.90 18.34 14.07
N ASN A 45 -65.86 18.90 13.31
CA ASN A 45 -67.31 18.65 13.27
C ASN A 45 -68.17 19.35 14.34
N SER A 46 -68.80 20.45 13.94
CA SER A 46 -70.27 20.50 13.94
C SER A 46 -70.78 21.71 13.15
N VAL A 47 -71.58 21.41 12.14
CA VAL A 47 -72.43 22.35 11.41
C VAL A 47 -73.53 22.84 12.35
N GLY A 48 -73.73 24.17 12.37
CA GLY A 48 -75.00 24.82 12.71
C GLY A 48 -75.32 24.97 14.20
N ARG A 49 -75.21 26.20 14.71
CA ARG A 49 -76.05 26.66 15.82
C ARG A 49 -76.58 28.08 15.55
N PRO A 50 -77.89 28.34 15.74
CA PRO A 50 -78.48 29.65 15.44
C PRO A 50 -78.20 30.68 16.54
N TYR A 51 -78.19 31.93 16.10
CA TYR A 51 -78.03 33.19 16.84
C TYR A 51 -78.69 33.21 18.23
N THR A 52 -77.93 33.61 19.25
CA THR A 52 -78.46 34.16 20.51
C THR A 52 -77.77 35.50 20.79
N PRO A 53 -78.51 36.53 21.23
CA PRO A 53 -78.05 37.91 21.20
C PRO A 53 -77.35 38.27 22.51
N ASP A 54 -76.06 37.96 22.63
CA ASP A 54 -75.16 38.47 23.67
C ASP A 54 -73.71 38.30 23.17
N GLU A 55 -73.21 39.21 22.34
CA GLU A 55 -71.77 39.32 22.03
C GLU A 55 -71.28 40.73 22.40
N GLU A 56 -70.39 40.76 23.39
CA GLU A 56 -69.69 41.94 23.90
C GLU A 56 -68.90 42.64 22.80
N ILE A 57 -68.99 43.96 22.77
CA ILE A 57 -68.24 44.86 21.89
C ILE A 57 -66.74 44.69 22.16
N ARG A 58 -65.99 44.14 21.21
CA ARG A 58 -64.53 44.00 21.29
C ARG A 58 -63.83 45.20 20.66
N GLU A 59 -62.87 45.78 21.39
CA GLU A 59 -61.93 46.77 20.86
C GLU A 59 -61.17 46.23 19.63
N ALA A 60 -60.84 47.12 18.70
CA ALA A 60 -60.29 46.78 17.39
C ALA A 60 -59.03 45.90 17.49
N PRO A 61 -58.93 44.81 16.71
CA PRO A 61 -57.83 43.86 16.80
C PRO A 61 -56.50 44.46 16.30
N ALA A 62 -55.41 44.11 16.97
CA ALA A 62 -54.05 44.44 16.53
C ALA A 62 -53.73 43.81 15.16
N ILE A 63 -53.04 44.57 14.30
CA ILE A 63 -52.68 44.15 12.93
C ILE A 63 -51.72 42.96 13.00
N ASP A 64 -52.15 41.80 12.51
CA ASP A 64 -51.30 40.61 12.39
C ASP A 64 -50.45 40.68 11.11
N MET A 65 -49.20 41.09 11.25
CA MET A 65 -48.24 41.21 10.15
C MET A 65 -47.92 39.88 9.45
N VAL A 66 -48.21 38.73 10.09
CA VAL A 66 -47.93 37.40 9.53
C VAL A 66 -48.96 37.04 8.45
N GLU A 67 -50.22 37.44 8.62
CA GLU A 67 -51.29 37.17 7.64
C GLU A 67 -51.10 38.05 6.37
N PHE A 68 -50.47 39.22 6.48
CA PHE A 68 -50.10 40.07 5.34
C PHE A 68 -48.90 39.58 4.51
N ALA A 69 -48.08 38.68 5.07
CA ALA A 69 -46.90 38.14 4.41
C ALA A 69 -47.20 36.91 3.54
N ASP A 70 -48.45 36.42 3.56
CA ASP A 70 -48.91 35.25 2.79
C ASP A 70 -49.12 35.62 1.31
N GLU A 71 -48.64 34.77 0.39
CA GLU A 71 -48.79 34.96 -1.06
C GLU A 71 -50.25 34.84 -1.53
N GLU A 72 -51.10 34.14 -0.77
CA GLU A 72 -52.54 33.97 -1.05
C GLU A 72 -53.44 34.91 -0.22
N PHE A 73 -52.91 36.06 0.23
CA PHE A 73 -53.65 37.01 1.06
C PHE A 73 -54.98 37.44 0.41
N ARG A 74 -56.09 37.22 1.12
CA ARG A 74 -57.44 37.64 0.71
C ARG A 74 -57.89 38.86 1.53
N PRO A 75 -57.86 40.08 0.96
CA PRO A 75 -58.19 41.30 1.68
C PRO A 75 -59.61 41.28 2.25
N GLU A 76 -60.57 40.76 1.48
CA GLU A 76 -61.98 40.76 1.84
C GLU A 76 -62.27 39.84 3.03
N ALA A 77 -61.70 38.63 3.05
CA ALA A 77 -61.87 37.68 4.13
C ALA A 77 -61.18 38.15 5.43
N TYR A 78 -60.02 38.80 5.30
CA TYR A 78 -59.28 39.38 6.41
C TYR A 78 -60.04 40.53 7.07
N ILE A 79 -60.53 41.48 6.26
CA ILE A 79 -61.33 42.61 6.73
C ILE A 79 -62.64 42.10 7.35
N GLN A 80 -63.29 41.10 6.74
CA GLN A 80 -64.51 40.50 7.26
C GLN A 80 -64.30 39.84 8.63
N LYS A 81 -63.19 39.13 8.82
CA LYS A 81 -62.81 38.50 10.11
C LYS A 81 -62.38 39.54 11.16
N ALA A 82 -61.70 40.61 10.75
CA ALA A 82 -61.18 41.63 11.67
C ALA A 82 -62.23 42.66 12.10
N LEU A 83 -63.24 42.94 11.27
CA LEU A 83 -64.22 44.00 11.49
C LEU A 83 -65.66 43.51 11.64
N SER A 84 -65.92 42.19 11.69
CA SER A 84 -67.29 41.64 11.79
C SER A 84 -68.10 42.20 12.96
N ASN A 85 -67.45 42.51 14.08
CA ASN A 85 -68.09 43.00 15.31
C ASN A 85 -67.53 44.38 15.77
N ALA A 86 -66.92 45.16 14.88
CA ALA A 86 -66.25 46.42 15.25
C ALA A 86 -67.17 47.66 15.21
N THR A 87 -66.97 48.60 16.13
CA THR A 87 -67.65 49.91 16.15
C THR A 87 -67.05 50.88 15.12
N GLU A 88 -67.79 51.92 14.72
CA GLU A 88 -67.33 52.90 13.72
C GLU A 88 -66.00 53.60 14.12
N GLU A 89 -65.83 53.88 15.42
CA GLU A 89 -64.58 54.44 15.97
C GLU A 89 -63.42 53.44 15.86
N GLY A 90 -63.68 52.15 16.10
CA GLY A 90 -62.71 51.06 15.92
C GLY A 90 -62.27 50.90 14.46
N VAL A 91 -63.19 51.06 13.50
CA VAL A 91 -62.89 51.02 12.06
C VAL A 91 -61.98 52.19 11.65
N ARG A 92 -62.25 53.41 12.14
CA ARG A 92 -61.42 54.59 11.84
C ARG A 92 -60.03 54.49 12.47
N SER A 93 -59.94 53.98 13.69
CA SER A 93 -58.66 53.72 14.36
C SER A 93 -57.85 52.66 13.59
N PHE A 94 -58.47 51.55 13.20
CA PHE A 94 -57.82 50.49 12.43
C PHE A 94 -57.31 50.99 11.07
N LEU A 95 -58.08 51.82 10.37
CA LEU A 95 -57.65 52.45 9.12
C LEU A 95 -56.43 53.37 9.31
N GLY A 96 -56.37 54.10 10.42
CA GLY A 96 -55.22 54.92 10.80
C GLY A 96 -53.98 54.07 11.02
N THR A 97 -54.09 53.04 11.87
CA THR A 97 -52.99 52.10 12.14
C THR A 97 -52.52 51.37 10.87
N LEU A 98 -53.42 51.04 9.95
CA LEU A 98 -53.08 50.42 8.67
C LEU A 98 -52.28 51.36 7.76
N ARG A 99 -52.64 52.65 7.73
CA ARG A 99 -51.90 53.67 6.97
C ARG A 99 -50.50 53.87 7.54
N ASP A 100 -50.39 53.98 8.85
CA ASP A 100 -49.10 54.14 9.53
C ASP A 100 -48.21 52.90 9.32
N SER A 101 -48.79 51.70 9.43
CA SER A 101 -48.08 50.44 9.17
C SER A 101 -47.62 50.33 7.71
N LYS A 102 -48.41 50.83 6.75
CA LYS A 102 -48.02 50.87 5.33
C LYS A 102 -46.83 51.80 5.12
N GLU A 103 -46.85 52.99 5.71
CA GLU A 103 -45.76 53.97 5.58
C GLU A 103 -44.47 53.46 6.24
N LEU A 104 -44.59 52.86 7.42
CA LEU A 104 -43.47 52.22 8.11
C LEU A 104 -42.89 51.04 7.31
N ALA A 105 -43.73 50.17 6.74
CA ALA A 105 -43.29 49.07 5.90
C ALA A 105 -42.59 49.55 4.62
N ALA A 106 -43.09 50.62 3.99
CA ALA A 106 -42.46 51.22 2.81
C ALA A 106 -41.08 51.80 3.15
N SER A 107 -40.96 52.51 4.27
CA SER A 107 -39.67 53.05 4.74
C SER A 107 -38.70 51.95 5.14
N ASP A 108 -39.18 50.87 5.78
CA ASP A 108 -38.32 49.77 6.19
C ASP A 108 -37.84 48.94 5.00
N LEU A 109 -38.71 48.69 4.02
CA LEU A 109 -38.32 48.06 2.75
C LEU A 109 -37.24 48.90 2.04
N GLN A 110 -37.42 50.21 1.97
CA GLN A 110 -36.43 51.11 1.36
C GLN A 110 -35.09 51.01 2.11
N ARG A 111 -35.10 51.09 3.44
CA ARG A 111 -33.89 50.96 4.27
C ARG A 111 -33.21 49.60 4.10
N ASN A 112 -33.99 48.53 4.05
CA ASN A 112 -33.51 47.16 3.91
C ASN A 112 -32.87 46.94 2.52
N VAL A 113 -33.51 47.45 1.46
CA VAL A 113 -32.95 47.43 0.11
C VAL A 113 -31.63 48.21 0.05
N TYR A 114 -31.56 49.43 0.62
CA TYR A 114 -30.31 50.19 0.61
C TYR A 114 -29.19 49.56 1.44
N LYS A 115 -29.51 48.97 2.59
CA LYS A 115 -28.54 48.26 3.43
C LYS A 115 -27.95 47.06 2.69
N ASN A 116 -28.80 46.25 2.07
CA ASN A 116 -28.37 45.04 1.37
C ASN A 116 -27.85 45.35 -0.04
N TYR A 117 -28.09 46.54 -0.58
CA TYR A 117 -27.65 46.91 -1.94
C TYR A 117 -26.14 46.75 -2.11
N ASN A 118 -25.35 47.18 -1.12
CA ASN A 118 -23.90 47.03 -1.18
C ASN A 118 -23.49 45.54 -1.18
N GLU A 119 -24.12 44.73 -0.32
CA GLU A 119 -23.89 43.28 -0.28
C GLU A 119 -24.29 42.60 -1.60
N PHE A 120 -25.43 42.97 -2.20
CA PHE A 120 -25.86 42.46 -3.50
C PHE A 120 -24.88 42.83 -4.61
N VAL A 121 -24.36 44.07 -4.61
CA VAL A 121 -23.37 44.50 -5.62
C VAL A 121 -22.07 43.73 -5.47
N VAL A 122 -21.57 43.55 -4.24
CA VAL A 122 -20.34 42.78 -3.97
C VAL A 122 -20.52 41.32 -4.35
N ILE A 123 -21.63 40.68 -3.94
CA ILE A 123 -21.92 39.29 -4.29
C ILE A 123 -22.05 39.13 -5.80
N SER A 124 -22.74 40.04 -6.49
CA SER A 124 -22.88 39.99 -7.94
C SER A 124 -21.54 40.15 -8.66
N GLN A 125 -20.62 40.97 -8.12
CA GLN A 125 -19.27 41.11 -8.67
C GLN A 125 -18.42 39.85 -8.44
N GLU A 126 -18.50 39.24 -7.25
CA GLU A 126 -17.80 37.99 -6.96
C GLU A 126 -18.32 36.81 -7.80
N ILE A 127 -19.63 36.75 -8.07
CA ILE A 127 -20.22 35.75 -8.98
C ILE A 127 -19.67 35.92 -10.41
N SER A 128 -19.59 37.16 -10.92
CA SER A 128 -19.01 37.42 -12.25
C SER A 128 -17.52 37.07 -12.32
N LYS A 129 -16.78 37.29 -11.23
CA LYS A 129 -15.38 36.90 -11.13
C LYS A 129 -15.23 35.36 -11.13
N LEU A 130 -16.07 34.65 -10.39
CA LEU A 130 -16.11 33.19 -10.38
C LEU A 130 -16.42 32.60 -11.77
N GLU A 131 -17.34 33.21 -12.52
CA GLU A 131 -17.63 32.81 -13.90
C GLU A 131 -16.40 32.95 -14.81
N SER A 132 -15.64 34.04 -14.63
CA SER A 132 -14.39 34.28 -15.37
C SER A 132 -13.33 33.24 -15.01
N ASP A 133 -13.16 32.93 -13.72
CA ASP A 133 -12.20 31.92 -13.24
C ASP A 133 -12.57 30.51 -13.73
N MET A 134 -13.88 30.20 -13.79
CA MET A 134 -14.36 28.93 -14.33
C MET A 134 -14.05 28.78 -15.84
N LEU A 135 -14.11 29.88 -16.61
CA LEU A 135 -13.70 29.88 -18.01
C LEU A 135 -12.19 29.63 -18.17
N VAL A 136 -11.36 30.22 -17.30
CA VAL A 136 -9.92 29.96 -17.28
C VAL A 136 -9.63 28.50 -16.95
N LEU A 137 -10.28 27.95 -15.92
CA LEU A 137 -10.12 26.54 -15.54
C LEU A 137 -10.56 25.60 -16.67
N ARG A 138 -11.66 25.93 -17.35
CA ARG A 138 -12.10 25.18 -18.54
C ARG A 138 -11.07 25.23 -19.66
N GLY A 139 -10.40 26.37 -19.85
CA GLY A 139 -9.27 26.52 -20.76
C GLY A 139 -8.12 25.57 -20.41
N GLN A 140 -7.67 25.58 -19.15
CA GLN A 140 -6.60 24.70 -18.67
C GLN A 140 -6.98 23.21 -18.75
N LEU A 141 -8.23 22.84 -18.47
CA LEU A 141 -8.72 21.47 -18.64
C LEU A 141 -8.74 21.05 -20.11
N ASN A 142 -9.05 21.98 -21.02
CA ASN A 142 -9.00 21.72 -22.45
C ASN A 142 -7.56 21.59 -22.95
N GLU A 143 -6.62 22.38 -22.42
CA GLU A 143 -5.19 22.21 -22.68
C GLU A 143 -4.68 20.87 -22.16
N LEU A 144 -5.03 20.47 -20.93
CA LEU A 144 -4.68 19.17 -20.37
C LEU A 144 -5.27 18.02 -21.21
N ARG A 145 -6.52 18.18 -21.66
CA ARG A 145 -7.15 17.24 -22.58
C ARG A 145 -6.37 17.15 -23.88
N ASN A 146 -6.01 18.27 -24.49
CA ASN A 146 -5.24 18.30 -25.73
C ASN A 146 -3.85 17.65 -25.54
N VAL A 147 -3.17 17.90 -24.42
CA VAL A 147 -1.89 17.23 -24.10
C VAL A 147 -2.09 15.72 -23.93
N SER A 148 -3.15 15.31 -23.24
CA SER A 148 -3.50 13.89 -23.08
C SER A 148 -3.91 13.23 -24.39
N ASP A 149 -4.62 13.93 -25.27
CA ASP A 149 -5.04 13.44 -26.58
C ASP A 149 -3.82 13.36 -27.51
N ASN A 150 -2.89 14.34 -27.48
CA ASN A 150 -1.63 14.29 -28.24
C ASN A 150 -0.70 13.15 -27.79
N LEU A 151 -0.58 12.90 -26.49
CA LEU A 151 0.14 11.73 -25.95
C LEU A 151 -0.51 10.40 -26.37
N ARG A 152 -1.84 10.40 -26.55
CA ARG A 152 -2.60 9.23 -26.98
C ARG A 152 -2.54 9.02 -28.49
N ASP A 153 -2.46 10.09 -29.29
CA ASP A 153 -2.41 9.99 -30.76
C ASP A 153 -1.03 9.51 -31.26
N ASP A 154 0.05 9.86 -30.55
CA ASP A 154 1.39 9.27 -30.75
C ASP A 154 1.42 7.76 -30.44
N SER A 155 0.44 7.27 -29.66
CA SER A 155 0.24 5.84 -29.38
C SER A 155 -0.52 5.09 -30.48
N THR A 156 -1.11 5.79 -31.46
CA THR A 156 -2.02 5.20 -32.47
C THR A 156 -1.53 5.27 -33.91
N GLU A 157 -0.36 5.85 -34.20
CA GLU A 157 0.18 5.93 -35.57
C GLU A 157 0.60 4.57 -36.19
N SER A 158 0.40 3.44 -35.49
CA SER A 158 0.69 2.09 -36.01
C SER A 158 -0.53 1.24 -36.42
N ILE A 159 -1.77 1.77 -36.37
CA ILE A 159 -2.92 1.02 -36.89
C ILE A 159 -3.69 1.87 -37.92
N ASN A 160 -3.26 1.73 -39.16
CA ASN A 160 -3.96 2.22 -40.34
C ASN A 160 -5.19 1.33 -40.60
N ILE A 161 -6.38 1.73 -40.10
CA ILE A 161 -7.68 1.23 -40.57
C ILE A 161 -8.59 2.45 -40.79
N GLY A 162 -9.15 2.54 -42.00
CA GLY A 162 -9.77 3.72 -42.60
C GLY A 162 -11.03 4.28 -41.90
N PRO A 163 -11.64 5.33 -42.51
CA PRO A 163 -12.51 6.26 -41.80
C PRO A 163 -13.90 5.67 -41.60
N VAL A 164 -14.35 5.59 -40.34
CA VAL A 164 -15.76 5.35 -40.01
C VAL A 164 -16.33 6.59 -39.34
N THR A 165 -17.12 7.31 -40.14
CA THR A 165 -18.06 8.33 -39.68
C THR A 165 -19.12 7.70 -38.79
N SER A 166 -19.23 8.13 -37.54
CA SER A 166 -20.50 8.04 -36.79
C SER A 166 -20.54 9.09 -35.68
N VAL A 167 -21.33 10.12 -35.95
CA VAL A 167 -21.86 11.08 -34.97
C VAL A 167 -22.98 10.37 -34.22
N THR A 168 -22.82 10.18 -32.91
CA THR A 168 -23.88 10.37 -31.89
C THR A 168 -23.30 10.16 -30.49
N SER A 169 -23.24 11.25 -29.72
CA SER A 169 -23.41 11.38 -28.27
C SER A 169 -23.18 10.15 -27.37
N GLU A 170 -22.02 10.15 -26.70
CA GLU A 170 -21.71 9.30 -25.54
C GLU A 170 -21.05 10.12 -24.40
N PRO A 171 -21.12 9.65 -23.14
CA PRO A 171 -21.11 10.47 -21.93
C PRO A 171 -19.72 10.98 -21.49
N ILE A 172 -19.73 12.02 -20.64
CA ILE A 172 -18.59 12.85 -20.19
C ILE A 172 -17.53 12.09 -19.34
N VAL A 173 -17.65 10.78 -19.13
CA VAL A 173 -16.58 10.01 -18.46
C VAL A 173 -16.43 8.62 -19.06
N PRO A 174 -15.35 8.33 -19.81
CA PRO A 174 -15.00 6.96 -20.16
C PRO A 174 -14.49 6.25 -18.90
N ARG A 175 -15.26 5.28 -18.42
CA ARG A 175 -14.81 4.28 -17.45
C ARG A 175 -13.67 3.46 -18.05
N GLY A 176 -12.60 3.32 -17.26
CA GLY A 176 -11.62 2.24 -17.24
C GLY A 176 -11.36 1.49 -18.55
N ARG A 177 -10.28 1.87 -19.24
CA ARG A 177 -9.53 0.94 -20.08
C ARG A 177 -8.10 0.89 -19.57
N ASN A 178 -7.71 -0.28 -19.09
CA ASN A 178 -6.39 -0.58 -18.52
C ASN A 178 -5.26 -0.08 -19.44
N PRO A 179 -4.25 0.65 -18.92
CA PRO A 179 -3.04 0.98 -19.68
C PRO A 179 -2.11 -0.24 -19.62
N THR A 180 -2.51 -1.32 -20.26
CA THR A 180 -1.70 -2.53 -20.32
C THR A 180 -1.76 -3.02 -21.75
N LEU A 181 -0.78 -2.60 -22.56
CA LEU A 181 -0.09 -3.42 -23.57
C LEU A 181 0.84 -2.60 -24.50
N ASN A 182 0.78 -1.26 -24.50
CA ASN A 182 1.68 -0.41 -25.31
C ASN A 182 2.75 0.37 -24.51
N ASN A 183 2.88 0.16 -23.20
CA ASN A 183 3.85 0.90 -22.36
C ASN A 183 5.32 0.48 -22.56
N ALA A 184 5.62 -0.63 -23.24
CA ALA A 184 7.01 -1.08 -23.40
C ALA A 184 7.82 -0.15 -24.32
N THR A 185 7.20 0.34 -25.40
CA THR A 185 7.83 1.27 -26.35
C THR A 185 7.94 2.68 -25.76
N ASP A 186 6.93 3.11 -25.01
CA ASP A 186 6.91 4.39 -24.29
C ASP A 186 8.00 4.42 -23.20
N MET A 187 8.10 3.38 -22.36
CA MET A 187 9.17 3.27 -21.36
C MET A 187 10.56 3.23 -21.99
N GLN A 188 10.72 2.52 -23.11
CA GLN A 188 11.99 2.48 -23.82
C GLN A 188 12.36 3.84 -24.42
N SER A 189 11.38 4.62 -24.87
CA SER A 189 11.60 5.99 -25.36
C SER A 189 12.01 6.94 -24.23
N ILE A 190 11.38 6.83 -23.06
CA ILE A 190 11.72 7.60 -21.85
C ILE A 190 13.12 7.25 -21.36
N TRP A 191 13.47 5.96 -21.29
CA TRP A 191 14.82 5.53 -20.90
C TRP A 191 15.88 6.01 -21.88
N LYS A 192 15.58 5.98 -23.19
CA LYS A 192 16.47 6.54 -24.21
C LYS A 192 16.66 8.04 -24.02
N ALA A 193 15.60 8.80 -23.75
CA ALA A 193 15.69 10.23 -23.50
C ALA A 193 16.53 10.55 -22.25
N GLN A 194 16.38 9.78 -21.16
CA GLN A 194 17.16 9.93 -19.94
C GLN A 194 18.66 9.69 -20.15
N ILE A 195 19.03 8.65 -20.91
CA ILE A 195 20.44 8.38 -21.23
C ILE A 195 21.01 9.45 -22.17
N GLN A 196 20.21 9.96 -23.10
CA GLN A 196 20.62 11.05 -23.99
C GLN A 196 20.84 12.36 -23.22
N GLU A 197 20.02 12.65 -22.20
CA GLU A 197 20.23 13.77 -21.27
C GLU A 197 21.51 13.59 -20.45
N LEU A 198 21.79 12.38 -19.96
CA LEU A 198 23.05 12.06 -19.26
C LEU A 198 24.27 12.30 -20.16
N TRP A 199 24.23 11.91 -21.43
CA TRP A 199 25.31 12.17 -22.38
C TRP A 199 25.51 13.65 -22.69
N ALA A 200 24.43 14.44 -22.72
CA ALA A 200 24.51 15.88 -22.89
C ALA A 200 25.07 16.58 -21.63
N GLY A 201 24.75 16.07 -20.44
CA GLY A 201 25.17 16.62 -19.15
C GLY A 201 26.57 16.21 -18.69
N VAL A 202 27.04 15.02 -19.06
CA VAL A 202 28.31 14.44 -18.58
C VAL A 202 29.22 14.11 -19.78
N GLU A 203 30.31 14.86 -19.88
CA GLU A 203 31.32 14.66 -20.93
C GLU A 203 32.02 13.30 -20.77
N GLY A 204 32.08 12.53 -21.84
CA GLY A 204 32.72 11.20 -21.85
C GLY A 204 31.81 10.06 -21.37
N ALA A 205 30.57 10.33 -20.92
CA ALA A 205 29.64 9.29 -20.49
C ALA A 205 29.31 8.28 -21.61
N GLN A 206 29.32 8.71 -22.88
CA GLN A 206 29.10 7.86 -24.05
C GLN A 206 30.13 6.72 -24.20
N ASN A 207 31.33 6.86 -23.65
CA ASN A 207 32.38 5.84 -23.74
C ASN A 207 32.19 4.73 -22.70
N PHE A 208 31.46 5.02 -21.62
CA PHE A 208 31.26 4.12 -20.49
C PHE A 208 29.84 3.54 -20.43
N VAL A 209 28.86 4.28 -20.91
CA VAL A 209 27.45 3.90 -20.91
C VAL A 209 26.96 3.86 -22.36
N SER A 210 26.89 2.65 -22.93
CA SER A 210 26.31 2.40 -24.24
C SER A 210 24.77 2.50 -24.21
N LEU A 211 24.15 2.77 -25.35
CA LEU A 211 22.69 2.79 -25.47
C LEU A 211 22.16 1.37 -25.70
N GLU A 212 21.99 0.62 -24.61
CA GLU A 212 21.39 -0.72 -24.65
C GLU A 212 19.88 -0.69 -24.34
N PRO A 213 19.06 -1.51 -25.05
CA PRO A 213 17.65 -1.66 -24.75
C PRO A 213 17.42 -2.09 -23.29
N GLY A 214 16.71 -1.26 -22.51
CA GLY A 214 16.38 -1.56 -21.10
C GLY A 214 17.32 -0.93 -20.06
N ARG A 215 18.42 -0.31 -20.49
CA ARG A 215 19.29 0.46 -19.58
C ARG A 215 18.62 1.79 -19.23
N HIS A 216 18.46 2.03 -17.94
CA HIS A 216 17.82 3.23 -17.41
C HIS A 216 18.52 3.69 -16.14
N ILE A 217 18.33 4.96 -15.81
CA ILE A 217 18.92 5.59 -14.63
C ILE A 217 17.99 5.32 -13.45
N LEU A 218 18.50 4.65 -12.41
CA LEU A 218 17.77 4.40 -11.17
C LEU A 218 17.86 5.61 -10.25
N ARG A 219 19.04 6.25 -10.16
CA ARG A 219 19.25 7.38 -9.26
C ARG A 219 20.44 8.26 -9.66
N GLU A 220 20.30 9.55 -9.39
CA GLU A 220 21.33 10.57 -9.48
C GLU A 220 21.72 11.08 -8.08
N CYS A 221 23.02 11.17 -7.79
CA CYS A 221 23.59 11.50 -6.48
C CYS A 221 24.71 12.54 -6.61
N SER A 222 24.39 13.83 -6.41
CA SER A 222 25.26 14.97 -6.75
C SER A 222 26.19 15.46 -5.64
N ASN A 223 25.95 15.10 -4.37
CA ASN A 223 26.67 15.63 -3.22
C ASN A 223 27.71 14.65 -2.67
N PHE A 224 28.59 14.12 -3.52
CA PHE A 224 29.64 13.19 -3.11
C PHE A 224 31.04 13.79 -3.25
N ILE A 225 31.95 13.36 -2.38
CA ILE A 225 33.37 13.73 -2.42
C ILE A 225 34.19 12.44 -2.39
N GLU A 226 35.07 12.25 -3.37
CA GLU A 226 36.03 11.14 -3.35
C GLU A 226 37.15 11.46 -2.36
N ILE A 227 37.44 10.53 -1.47
CA ILE A 227 38.51 10.61 -0.49
C ILE A 227 39.67 9.72 -0.95
N SER A 228 40.90 10.24 -0.84
CA SER A 228 42.10 9.46 -1.14
C SER A 228 42.29 8.35 -0.10
N PHE A 229 42.39 7.10 -0.56
CA PHE A 229 42.55 5.93 0.32
C PHE A 229 43.82 5.99 1.20
N SER A 230 44.93 6.55 0.70
CA SER A 230 46.22 6.57 1.42
C SER A 230 46.40 7.76 2.36
N THR A 231 45.69 8.87 2.13
CA THR A 231 45.90 10.11 2.89
C THR A 231 44.66 10.58 3.66
N ASN A 232 43.52 9.89 3.48
CA ASN A 232 42.20 10.25 4.02
C ASN A 232 41.79 11.73 3.77
N LYS A 233 42.34 12.34 2.71
CA LYS A 233 42.06 13.73 2.33
C LYS A 233 41.06 13.79 1.17
N PRO A 234 40.17 14.80 1.13
CA PRO A 234 39.24 14.99 0.03
C PRO A 234 40.00 15.30 -1.26
N LYS A 235 39.74 14.51 -2.31
CA LYS A 235 40.43 14.56 -3.60
C LYS A 235 39.65 15.38 -4.63
N GLN A 236 38.38 15.03 -4.86
CA GLN A 236 37.54 15.69 -5.85
C GLN A 236 36.05 15.57 -5.51
N SER A 237 35.27 16.57 -5.91
CA SER A 237 33.80 16.49 -5.85
C SER A 237 33.29 15.64 -7.02
N VAL A 238 32.36 14.75 -6.72
CA VAL A 238 31.93 13.67 -7.59
C VAL A 238 30.40 13.60 -7.62
N HIS A 239 29.89 13.29 -8.80
CA HIS A 239 28.51 12.97 -9.08
C HIS A 239 28.40 11.49 -9.41
N ILE A 240 27.62 10.75 -8.64
CA ILE A 240 27.39 9.32 -8.84
C ILE A 240 26.04 9.12 -9.53
N PHE A 241 26.03 8.37 -10.64
CA PHE A 241 24.82 7.93 -11.33
C PHE A 241 24.71 6.42 -11.20
N LEU A 242 23.61 5.95 -10.62
CA LEU A 242 23.28 4.53 -10.52
C LEU A 242 22.35 4.15 -11.67
N LEU A 243 22.81 3.24 -12.52
CA LEU A 243 22.03 2.61 -13.58
C LEU A 243 21.67 1.18 -13.17
N ASN A 244 20.84 0.52 -14.00
CA ASN A 244 20.41 -0.86 -13.75
C ASN A 244 21.56 -1.89 -13.68
N ASP A 245 22.65 -1.65 -14.42
CA ASP A 245 23.76 -2.59 -14.59
C ASP A 245 25.14 -2.01 -14.21
N CYS A 246 25.25 -0.69 -14.11
CA CYS A 246 26.50 -0.02 -13.80
C CYS A 246 26.33 1.22 -12.90
N LEU A 247 27.41 1.55 -12.19
CA LEU A 247 27.54 2.74 -11.37
C LEU A 247 28.58 3.67 -12.01
N LEU A 248 28.12 4.78 -12.57
CA LEU A 248 28.96 5.79 -13.21
C LEU A 248 29.35 6.86 -12.19
N VAL A 249 30.63 7.19 -12.16
CA VAL A 249 31.24 8.18 -11.27
C VAL A 249 31.82 9.30 -12.12
N ALA A 250 31.22 10.48 -12.04
CA ALA A 250 31.64 11.67 -12.77
C ALA A 250 32.29 12.70 -11.84
N SER A 251 33.50 13.15 -12.19
CA SER A 251 34.20 14.20 -11.47
C SER A 251 33.70 15.59 -11.89
N LYS A 252 33.54 16.49 -10.92
CA LYS A 252 33.17 17.89 -11.18
C LYS A 252 34.44 18.71 -11.38
N LYS A 253 34.83 18.94 -12.64
CA LYS A 253 36.03 19.76 -12.97
C LYS A 253 35.65 21.23 -13.08
N LYS A 254 36.26 22.08 -12.25
CA LYS A 254 36.14 23.55 -12.36
C LYS A 254 37.12 24.03 -13.42
N ARG A 255 36.62 24.46 -14.59
CA ARG A 255 37.46 25.05 -15.63
C ARG A 255 37.86 26.47 -15.22
N GLN A 256 39.13 26.83 -15.41
CA GLN A 256 39.55 28.23 -15.37
C GLN A 256 38.83 28.99 -16.48
N ALA A 257 38.18 30.09 -16.07
CA ALA A 257 37.46 31.10 -16.84
C ALA A 257 37.47 30.95 -18.38
N SER A 258 36.34 30.52 -18.95
CA SER A 258 35.90 30.97 -20.28
C SER A 258 34.48 31.53 -20.17
N LYS A 259 34.21 32.58 -20.93
CA LYS A 259 33.31 33.69 -20.62
C LYS A 259 31.81 33.43 -20.72
N ASP A 260 31.35 32.18 -20.79
CA ASP A 260 29.93 31.84 -20.84
C ASP A 260 29.68 30.48 -20.18
N THR A 261 28.65 30.42 -19.32
CA THR A 261 28.15 29.27 -18.53
C THR A 261 28.87 28.96 -17.21
N SER A 262 28.31 29.47 -16.12
CA SER A 262 28.65 29.20 -14.71
C SER A 262 28.27 27.79 -14.22
N LYS A 263 27.96 26.84 -15.11
CA LYS A 263 27.64 25.46 -14.74
C LYS A 263 28.92 24.63 -14.75
N ALA A 264 29.28 24.08 -13.59
CA ALA A 264 30.42 23.17 -13.48
C ALA A 264 30.18 21.95 -14.38
N LYS A 265 31.11 21.70 -15.31
CA LYS A 265 31.01 20.60 -16.28
C LYS A 265 31.37 19.28 -15.59
N LEU A 266 30.49 18.29 -15.71
CA LEU A 266 30.71 16.94 -15.19
C LEU A 266 31.48 16.14 -16.24
N VAL A 267 32.53 15.45 -15.82
CA VAL A 267 33.35 14.58 -16.69
C VAL A 267 33.34 13.18 -16.12
N ALA A 268 32.92 12.19 -16.91
CA ALA A 268 32.94 10.79 -16.50
C ALA A 268 34.38 10.36 -16.19
N ASP A 269 34.62 9.91 -14.95
CA ASP A 269 35.95 9.44 -14.50
C ASP A 269 36.00 7.92 -14.53
N ARG A 270 35.00 7.25 -13.92
CA ARG A 270 34.98 5.79 -13.76
C ARG A 270 33.59 5.22 -13.92
N CYS A 271 33.50 4.00 -14.42
CA CYS A 271 32.27 3.22 -14.48
C CYS A 271 32.53 1.85 -13.88
N PHE A 272 31.66 1.44 -12.96
CA PHE A 272 31.75 0.16 -12.28
C PHE A 272 30.58 -0.72 -12.70
N SER A 273 30.83 -1.94 -13.15
CA SER A 273 29.76 -2.95 -13.31
C SER A 273 29.23 -3.32 -11.93
N LEU A 274 27.91 -3.39 -11.77
CA LEU A 274 27.30 -3.83 -10.50
C LEU A 274 27.64 -5.29 -10.15
N GLU A 275 28.16 -6.06 -11.11
CA GLU A 275 28.58 -7.46 -10.94
C GLU A 275 29.89 -7.58 -10.17
N ASP A 276 30.79 -6.61 -10.38
CA ASP A 276 32.15 -6.67 -9.89
C ASP A 276 32.37 -5.81 -8.65
N ILE A 277 31.33 -5.14 -8.14
CA ILE A 277 31.48 -4.21 -7.00
C ILE A 277 30.70 -4.62 -5.77
N THR A 278 31.25 -4.28 -4.62
CA THR A 278 30.57 -4.34 -3.32
C THR A 278 30.64 -2.98 -2.64
N LEU A 279 29.48 -2.49 -2.20
CA LEU A 279 29.36 -1.25 -1.42
C LEU A 279 29.33 -1.61 0.06
N ILE A 280 30.30 -1.10 0.82
CA ILE A 280 30.41 -1.27 2.26
C ILE A 280 30.14 0.07 2.94
N ASP A 281 29.20 0.03 3.90
CA ASP A 281 28.93 1.13 4.81
C ASP A 281 30.05 1.21 5.86
N MET A 282 30.76 2.34 5.89
CA MET A 282 31.74 2.64 6.94
C MET A 282 31.01 3.29 8.11
N LYS A 283 31.20 2.74 9.32
CA LYS A 283 30.63 3.32 10.55
C LYS A 283 31.17 4.73 10.77
N ASP A 284 30.28 5.61 11.23
CA ASP A 284 30.66 6.98 11.49
C ASP A 284 31.57 7.06 12.72
N THR A 285 32.68 7.78 12.58
CA THR A 285 33.64 8.15 13.65
C THR A 285 33.78 9.67 13.67
N GLU A 286 34.35 10.26 14.72
CA GLU A 286 34.53 11.73 14.85
C GLU A 286 35.18 12.39 13.62
N GLU A 287 36.08 11.70 12.91
CA GLU A 287 36.74 12.19 11.70
C GLU A 287 36.13 11.69 10.37
N GLN A 288 35.29 10.64 10.42
CA GLN A 288 34.76 9.95 9.25
C GLN A 288 33.23 9.88 9.34
N VAL A 289 32.55 10.90 8.83
CA VAL A 289 31.08 10.98 8.84
C VAL A 289 30.54 10.75 7.43
N ASN A 290 29.60 9.81 7.29
CA ASN A 290 28.93 9.45 6.04
C ASN A 290 29.86 8.85 4.97
N PHE A 291 30.85 8.06 5.38
CA PHE A 291 31.77 7.39 4.45
C PHE A 291 31.14 6.12 3.86
N ILE A 292 31.43 5.88 2.58
CA ILE A 292 31.02 4.71 1.80
C ILE A 292 32.26 4.18 1.08
N LYS A 293 32.48 2.88 1.17
CA LYS A 293 33.60 2.21 0.51
C LYS A 293 33.08 1.36 -0.64
N ILE A 294 33.60 1.57 -1.84
CA ILE A 294 33.35 0.76 -3.03
C ILE A 294 34.57 -0.13 -3.25
N LEU A 295 34.38 -1.44 -3.23
CA LEU A 295 35.41 -2.41 -3.55
C LEU A 295 35.07 -3.08 -4.88
N LYS A 296 35.98 -2.98 -5.85
CA LYS A 296 35.88 -3.70 -7.14
C LYS A 296 36.66 -5.02 -7.10
N HIS A 297 37.86 -4.96 -6.54
CA HIS A 297 38.70 -6.13 -6.25
C HIS A 297 39.31 -5.94 -4.85
N PRO A 298 39.83 -7.00 -4.20
CA PRO A 298 40.41 -6.87 -2.85
C PRO A 298 41.49 -5.78 -2.74
N THR A 299 42.18 -5.50 -3.86
CA THR A 299 43.22 -4.47 -4.00
C THR A 299 42.71 -3.09 -4.39
N ASP A 300 41.51 -2.99 -4.97
CA ASP A 300 40.98 -1.76 -5.58
C ASP A 300 39.83 -1.21 -4.72
N GLN A 301 40.19 -0.31 -3.81
CA GLN A 301 39.29 0.25 -2.80
C GLN A 301 39.14 1.76 -3.01
N PHE A 302 37.89 2.22 -3.14
CA PHE A 302 37.55 3.63 -3.32
C PHE A 302 36.67 4.09 -2.17
N ILE A 303 36.96 5.26 -1.62
CA ILE A 303 36.22 5.83 -0.49
C ILE A 303 35.53 7.11 -0.95
N PHE A 304 34.24 7.20 -0.65
CA PHE A 304 33.42 8.36 -0.96
C PHE A 304 32.73 8.84 0.31
N GLN A 305 32.69 10.16 0.49
CA GLN A 305 31.93 10.81 1.54
C GLN A 305 30.63 11.36 0.95
N ALA A 306 29.49 11.00 1.54
CA ALA A 306 28.20 11.57 1.18
C ALA A 306 27.97 12.88 1.95
N GLY A 307 27.32 13.86 1.32
CA GLY A 307 26.94 15.11 1.98
C GLY A 307 25.93 14.90 3.12
N ASN A 308 25.02 13.94 2.96
CA ASN A 308 23.94 13.64 3.91
C ASN A 308 23.86 12.15 4.22
N ALA A 309 23.45 11.81 5.45
CA ALA A 309 23.23 10.42 5.88
C ALA A 309 22.11 9.73 5.08
N ASP A 310 21.07 10.49 4.71
CA ASP A 310 19.95 9.98 3.90
C ASP A 310 20.38 9.63 2.48
N GLU A 311 21.25 10.44 1.86
CA GLU A 311 21.80 10.15 0.53
C GLU A 311 22.68 8.89 0.56
N LYS A 312 23.49 8.73 1.62
CA LYS A 312 24.27 7.50 1.86
C LYS A 312 23.38 6.28 1.99
N LYS A 313 22.35 6.32 2.85
CA LYS A 313 21.42 5.21 3.06
C LYS A 313 20.62 4.87 1.81
N ASN A 314 20.14 5.88 1.09
CA ASN A 314 19.39 5.69 -0.15
C ASN A 314 20.26 5.10 -1.26
N LEU A 315 21.50 5.56 -1.43
CA LEU A 315 22.43 4.98 -2.40
C LEU A 315 22.73 3.52 -2.07
N LEU A 316 23.01 3.19 -0.81
CA LEU A 316 23.26 1.80 -0.38
C LEU A 316 22.05 0.89 -0.63
N ASN A 317 20.85 1.35 -0.30
CA ASN A 317 19.63 0.57 -0.48
C ASN A 317 19.27 0.38 -1.96
N MET A 318 19.39 1.43 -2.77
CA MET A 318 19.09 1.35 -4.20
C MET A 318 20.11 0.51 -4.95
N THR A 319 21.40 0.60 -4.59
CA THR A 319 22.43 -0.25 -5.20
C THR A 319 22.23 -1.72 -4.82
N LYS A 320 21.90 -2.03 -3.55
CA LYS A 320 21.56 -3.41 -3.16
C LYS A 320 20.38 -3.95 -3.95
N ARG A 321 19.31 -3.16 -4.07
CA ARG A 321 18.12 -3.55 -4.84
C ARG A 321 18.45 -3.76 -6.32
N ALA A 322 19.26 -2.89 -6.92
CA ALA A 322 19.69 -3.02 -8.31
C ALA A 322 20.55 -4.28 -8.53
N THR A 323 21.48 -4.57 -7.62
CA THR A 323 22.28 -5.80 -7.67
C THR A 323 21.41 -7.05 -7.52
N ASP A 324 20.46 -7.06 -6.58
CA ASP A 324 19.53 -8.18 -6.38
C ASP A 324 18.63 -8.40 -7.61
N GLU A 325 18.11 -7.33 -8.20
CA GLU A 325 17.30 -7.38 -9.42
C GLU A 325 18.10 -7.92 -10.61
N MET A 326 19.33 -7.43 -10.82
CA MET A 326 20.24 -7.94 -11.85
C MET A 326 20.57 -9.43 -11.65
N MET A 327 20.86 -9.86 -10.42
CA MET A 327 21.12 -11.26 -10.09
C MET A 327 19.88 -12.14 -10.33
N SER A 328 18.68 -11.63 -10.03
CA SER A 328 17.43 -12.33 -10.30
C SER A 328 17.16 -12.50 -11.80
N VAL A 329 17.35 -11.45 -12.61
CA VAL A 329 17.19 -11.49 -14.07
C VAL A 329 18.20 -12.46 -14.70
N LYS A 330 19.44 -12.50 -14.19
CA LYS A 330 20.45 -13.46 -14.63
C LYS A 330 20.12 -14.89 -14.23
N ALA A 331 19.60 -15.13 -13.04
CA ALA A 331 19.17 -16.47 -12.61
C ALA A 331 18.04 -17.02 -13.50
N VAL A 332 17.08 -16.16 -13.89
CA VAL A 332 16.01 -16.52 -14.84
C VAL A 332 16.58 -16.82 -16.23
N LYS A 333 17.44 -15.94 -16.78
CA LYS A 333 18.09 -16.18 -18.08
C LYS A 333 18.99 -17.42 -18.08
N HIS A 334 19.66 -17.71 -16.96
CA HIS A 334 20.49 -18.90 -16.82
C HIS A 334 19.64 -20.17 -16.78
N ALA A 335 18.51 -20.16 -16.07
CA ALA A 335 17.54 -21.26 -16.08
C ALA A 335 17.00 -21.52 -17.51
N ASP A 336 16.65 -20.48 -18.24
CA ASP A 336 16.19 -20.59 -19.64
C ASP A 336 17.30 -21.10 -20.58
N SER A 337 18.55 -20.69 -20.36
CA SER A 337 19.70 -21.16 -21.15
C SER A 337 20.09 -22.61 -20.88
N VAL A 338 19.91 -23.11 -19.65
CA VAL A 338 20.14 -24.53 -19.29
C VAL A 338 19.08 -25.42 -19.95
N ILE A 339 17.83 -24.98 -19.99
CA ILE A 339 16.73 -25.66 -20.71
C ILE A 339 17.00 -25.68 -22.23
N ALA A 340 17.56 -24.60 -22.79
CA ALA A 340 17.96 -24.54 -24.20
C ALA A 340 19.21 -25.40 -24.52
N ALA A 341 20.17 -25.51 -23.60
CA ALA A 341 21.36 -26.34 -23.75
C ALA A 341 21.06 -27.85 -23.65
N GLU A 342 20.13 -28.25 -22.78
CA GLU A 342 19.61 -29.63 -22.71
C GLU A 342 18.86 -30.04 -23.99
N SER A 343 18.30 -29.06 -24.72
CA SER A 343 17.63 -29.28 -26.01
C SER A 343 18.59 -29.45 -27.19
N GLN A 344 19.87 -29.04 -27.06
CA GLN A 344 20.88 -29.12 -28.12
C GLN A 344 21.85 -30.32 -28.00
N GLN A 345 21.88 -31.03 -26.86
CA GLN A 345 22.71 -32.24 -26.69
C GLN A 345 22.11 -33.54 -27.28
N GLN A 346 20.92 -33.51 -27.88
CA GLN A 346 20.32 -34.69 -28.54
C GLN A 346 20.63 -34.82 -30.05
N GLN A 347 21.45 -33.93 -30.62
CA GLN A 347 21.82 -34.02 -32.03
C GLN A 347 23.33 -34.10 -32.17
N HIS A 348 23.94 -35.27 -31.98
CA HIS A 348 25.13 -35.71 -32.72
C HIS A 348 25.54 -37.14 -32.28
N THR A 349 24.99 -38.17 -32.93
CA THR A 349 25.71 -39.43 -33.22
C THR A 349 25.18 -40.00 -34.55
N PRO A 350 26.06 -40.53 -35.43
CA PRO A 350 25.75 -40.67 -36.86
C PRO A 350 25.01 -41.98 -37.19
N LEU A 351 24.05 -41.88 -38.11
CA LEU A 351 23.31 -43.01 -38.70
C LEU A 351 24.14 -43.69 -39.80
N ILE A 352 24.52 -44.96 -39.58
CA ILE A 352 24.88 -45.87 -40.68
C ILE A 352 23.58 -46.26 -41.42
N ARG A 353 23.57 -45.95 -42.72
CA ARG A 353 22.60 -46.37 -43.73
C ARG A 353 22.42 -47.89 -43.73
N THR A 354 21.19 -48.37 -43.74
CA THR A 354 20.71 -49.31 -44.77
C THR A 354 19.20 -49.17 -44.95
N LEU A 355 18.80 -48.70 -46.13
CA LEU A 355 17.43 -48.82 -46.61
C LEU A 355 17.33 -50.07 -47.49
N SER A 356 16.20 -50.75 -47.33
CA SER A 356 15.31 -51.17 -48.43
C SER A 356 15.09 -52.68 -48.61
N ARG A 357 13.78 -53.01 -48.59
CA ARG A 357 13.06 -53.83 -49.59
C ARG A 357 12.91 -55.34 -49.32
N LYS A 358 11.72 -55.76 -48.86
CA LYS A 358 10.72 -56.53 -49.65
C LYS A 358 9.50 -57.01 -48.82
N LYS A 359 8.33 -56.58 -49.29
CA LYS A 359 7.06 -57.30 -49.56
C LYS A 359 6.67 -58.57 -48.76
N LYS A 360 5.49 -58.45 -48.14
CA LYS A 360 4.30 -59.35 -48.08
C LYS A 360 4.47 -60.84 -47.70
N GLY A 361 3.73 -61.26 -46.68
CA GLY A 361 3.29 -62.66 -46.49
C GLY A 361 2.65 -62.97 -45.13
N THR A 362 1.30 -63.03 -45.13
CA THR A 362 0.43 -63.97 -44.38
C THR A 362 0.57 -64.21 -42.87
N MET A 363 -0.44 -63.69 -42.15
CA MET A 363 -1.39 -64.38 -41.24
C MET A 363 -0.85 -65.43 -40.26
N ALA A 364 -0.84 -65.07 -38.97
CA ALA A 364 -1.15 -65.99 -37.88
C ALA A 364 -1.84 -65.21 -36.75
N GLN A 365 -3.09 -65.58 -36.54
CA GLN A 365 -4.04 -65.08 -35.57
C GLN A 365 -3.89 -65.88 -34.28
N SER A 366 -3.56 -65.23 -33.15
CA SER A 366 -4.06 -65.65 -31.83
C SER A 366 -3.65 -64.73 -30.67
N LEU A 367 -4.60 -63.88 -30.27
CA LEU A 367 -5.11 -63.65 -28.90
C LEU A 367 -4.16 -63.71 -27.67
N ARG A 368 -3.91 -62.54 -27.04
CA ARG A 368 -4.53 -62.09 -25.77
C ARG A 368 -3.70 -60.99 -25.09
N SER A 369 -4.30 -59.81 -25.06
CA SER A 369 -4.45 -58.94 -23.88
C SER A 369 -3.19 -58.34 -23.21
N ARG A 370 -2.80 -57.14 -23.66
CA ARG A 370 -2.46 -56.04 -22.74
C ARG A 370 -3.29 -54.82 -23.11
N LYS A 371 -4.19 -54.44 -22.19
CA LYS A 371 -5.10 -53.29 -22.27
C LYS A 371 -4.30 -52.02 -22.56
N SER A 372 -4.63 -51.37 -23.67
CA SER A 372 -4.34 -49.95 -23.87
C SER A 372 -5.08 -49.14 -22.82
N VAL A 373 -4.34 -48.28 -22.12
CA VAL A 373 -4.94 -47.22 -21.30
C VAL A 373 -5.68 -46.29 -22.27
N PRO A 374 -6.97 -45.98 -22.05
CA PRO A 374 -7.70 -45.04 -22.89
C PRO A 374 -7.10 -43.64 -22.72
N LYS A 375 -6.73 -42.97 -23.82
CA LYS A 375 -6.53 -41.52 -23.81
C LYS A 375 -7.86 -40.89 -23.39
N LEU A 376 -7.87 -40.20 -22.24
CA LEU A 376 -9.01 -39.41 -21.79
C LEU A 376 -9.36 -38.35 -22.84
N PRO A 377 -10.64 -38.01 -23.03
CA PRO A 377 -11.05 -37.01 -24.00
C PRO A 377 -10.54 -35.64 -23.55
N THR A 378 -9.66 -35.03 -24.33
CA THR A 378 -9.30 -33.63 -24.20
C THR A 378 -10.56 -32.79 -24.43
N LYS A 379 -11.13 -32.25 -23.36
CA LYS A 379 -12.25 -31.31 -23.47
C LYS A 379 -11.73 -30.01 -24.07
N THR A 380 -12.36 -29.57 -25.14
CA THR A 380 -12.15 -28.24 -25.72
C THR A 380 -12.73 -27.20 -24.77
N PHE A 381 -11.91 -26.27 -24.28
CA PHE A 381 -12.39 -25.15 -23.47
C PHE A 381 -13.32 -24.28 -24.32
N THR A 382 -14.58 -24.19 -23.93
CA THR A 382 -15.57 -23.39 -24.62
C THR A 382 -15.52 -21.93 -24.16
N MET A 383 -16.11 -21.02 -24.93
CA MET A 383 -16.23 -19.60 -24.53
C MET A 383 -17.08 -19.43 -23.26
N ASN A 384 -17.98 -20.37 -22.94
CA ASN A 384 -18.71 -20.36 -21.67
C ASN A 384 -17.80 -20.70 -20.48
N ASP A 385 -16.90 -21.68 -20.63
CA ASP A 385 -15.95 -22.04 -19.56
C ASP A 385 -14.98 -20.89 -19.26
N ILE A 386 -14.64 -20.08 -20.27
CA ILE A 386 -13.83 -18.86 -20.09
C ILE A 386 -14.58 -17.83 -19.25
N ARG A 387 -15.87 -17.60 -19.55
CA ARG A 387 -16.70 -16.65 -18.82
C ARG A 387 -16.98 -17.12 -17.38
N GLU A 388 -17.30 -18.39 -17.20
CA GLU A 388 -17.47 -19.00 -15.88
C GLU A 388 -16.19 -18.87 -15.02
N MET A 389 -15.01 -18.93 -15.64
CA MET A 389 -13.74 -18.75 -14.95
C MET A 389 -13.42 -17.28 -14.63
N GLU A 390 -13.90 -16.33 -15.43
CA GLU A 390 -13.84 -14.90 -15.10
C GLU A 390 -14.79 -14.56 -13.95
N ASP A 391 -16.03 -15.07 -13.99
CA ASP A 391 -17.01 -14.91 -12.90
C ASP A 391 -16.50 -15.53 -11.59
N LEU A 392 -15.88 -16.72 -11.65
CA LEU A 392 -15.25 -17.38 -10.51
C LEU A 392 -14.06 -16.58 -9.94
N ALA A 393 -13.34 -15.85 -10.79
CA ALA A 393 -12.23 -15.00 -10.36
C ALA A 393 -12.71 -13.77 -9.59
N ASP A 394 -13.82 -13.18 -10.00
CA ASP A 394 -14.48 -12.07 -9.29
C ASP A 394 -15.08 -12.56 -7.95
N GLU A 395 -15.72 -13.73 -7.94
CA GLU A 395 -16.22 -14.37 -6.72
C GLU A 395 -15.08 -14.67 -5.73
N LEU A 396 -13.92 -15.10 -6.22
CA LEU A 396 -12.73 -15.32 -5.40
C LEU A 396 -12.25 -14.02 -4.74
N ASP A 397 -12.25 -12.90 -5.46
CA ASP A 397 -11.86 -11.60 -4.89
C ASP A 397 -12.85 -11.16 -3.78
N VAL A 398 -14.15 -11.43 -3.95
CA VAL A 398 -15.16 -11.19 -2.91
C VAL A 398 -14.89 -12.05 -1.68
N HIS A 399 -14.66 -13.36 -1.82
CA HIS A 399 -14.38 -14.24 -0.69
C HIS A 399 -13.06 -13.90 0.04
N ILE A 400 -12.04 -13.45 -0.69
CA ILE A 400 -10.80 -12.94 -0.08
C ILE A 400 -11.12 -11.69 0.76
N ALA A 401 -11.95 -10.78 0.25
CA ALA A 401 -12.33 -9.56 0.96
C ALA A 401 -13.23 -9.83 2.19
N THR A 402 -14.17 -10.78 2.10
CA THR A 402 -15.03 -11.20 3.23
C THR A 402 -14.33 -12.11 4.24
N ARG A 403 -13.08 -12.53 3.93
CA ARG A 403 -12.27 -13.48 4.73
C ARG A 403 -12.88 -14.88 4.84
N GLU A 404 -13.68 -15.26 3.85
CA GLU A 404 -14.26 -16.60 3.72
C GLU A 404 -13.26 -17.55 3.04
N PHE A 405 -12.12 -17.78 3.70
CA PHE A 405 -10.98 -18.47 3.09
C PHE A 405 -11.26 -19.93 2.70
N GLU A 406 -12.18 -20.62 3.38
CA GLU A 406 -12.55 -22.00 3.02
C GLU A 406 -13.16 -22.06 1.61
N GLN A 407 -14.10 -21.16 1.32
CA GLN A 407 -14.78 -21.05 0.03
C GLN A 407 -13.80 -20.58 -1.05
N ALA A 408 -12.93 -19.61 -0.72
CA ALA A 408 -11.89 -19.15 -1.62
C ALA A 408 -10.93 -20.29 -2.05
N VAL A 409 -10.47 -21.13 -1.11
CA VAL A 409 -9.60 -22.28 -1.43
C VAL A 409 -10.34 -23.32 -2.26
N GLU A 410 -11.61 -23.61 -1.95
CA GLU A 410 -12.42 -24.55 -2.73
C GLU A 410 -12.61 -24.07 -4.18
N ASN A 411 -12.87 -22.78 -4.37
CA ASN A 411 -13.02 -22.17 -5.69
C ASN A 411 -11.70 -22.22 -6.49
N ILE A 412 -10.54 -22.00 -5.84
CA ILE A 412 -9.22 -22.17 -6.46
C ILE A 412 -8.99 -23.64 -6.87
N GLU A 413 -9.34 -24.60 -6.04
CA GLU A 413 -9.20 -26.03 -6.38
C GLU A 413 -10.09 -26.41 -7.56
N LYS A 414 -11.34 -25.92 -7.60
CA LYS A 414 -12.24 -26.09 -8.74
C LYS A 414 -11.65 -25.48 -10.01
N ALA A 415 -11.12 -24.25 -9.93
CA ALA A 415 -10.48 -23.57 -11.05
C ALA A 415 -9.23 -24.32 -11.55
N LYS A 416 -8.37 -24.77 -10.63
CA LYS A 416 -7.16 -25.54 -10.97
C LYS A 416 -7.51 -26.88 -11.62
N ASN A 417 -8.53 -27.57 -11.12
CA ASN A 417 -9.03 -28.80 -11.74
C ASN A 417 -9.61 -28.55 -13.14
N ALA A 418 -10.34 -27.44 -13.33
CA ALA A 418 -10.84 -27.04 -14.64
C ALA A 418 -9.68 -26.71 -15.62
N LEU A 419 -8.59 -26.12 -15.14
CA LEU A 419 -7.43 -25.70 -15.95
C LEU A 419 -6.41 -26.80 -16.27
N THR A 420 -6.43 -27.95 -15.56
CA THR A 420 -5.38 -28.99 -15.67
C THR A 420 -5.50 -29.92 -16.87
N ASN A 421 -6.69 -30.06 -17.48
CA ASN A 421 -6.95 -31.06 -18.54
C ASN A 421 -7.56 -30.46 -19.82
N VAL A 422 -7.20 -29.22 -20.13
CA VAL A 422 -7.90 -28.42 -21.15
C VAL A 422 -6.95 -27.95 -22.24
N SER A 423 -7.38 -28.14 -23.50
CA SER A 423 -6.81 -27.46 -24.66
C SER A 423 -7.81 -26.42 -25.18
N SER A 424 -7.37 -25.17 -25.30
CA SER A 424 -8.17 -24.06 -25.83
C SER A 424 -7.74 -23.72 -27.26
N PRO A 425 -8.68 -23.33 -28.15
CA PRO A 425 -8.35 -22.80 -29.48
C PRO A 425 -7.58 -21.47 -29.43
N ASN A 426 -7.56 -20.76 -28.28
CA ASN A 426 -6.78 -19.55 -28.04
C ASN A 426 -5.87 -19.74 -26.81
N PRO A 427 -4.64 -20.25 -26.98
CA PRO A 427 -3.72 -20.53 -25.87
C PRO A 427 -3.39 -19.27 -25.06
N GLY A 428 -3.18 -18.12 -25.71
CA GLY A 428 -2.81 -16.87 -25.03
C GLY A 428 -3.85 -16.37 -24.02
N LYS A 429 -5.16 -16.49 -24.30
CA LYS A 429 -6.20 -16.10 -23.33
C LYS A 429 -6.21 -17.04 -22.12
N LEU A 430 -6.03 -18.34 -22.34
CA LEU A 430 -5.99 -19.32 -21.27
C LEU A 430 -4.76 -19.09 -20.36
N ASP A 431 -3.62 -18.74 -20.93
CA ASP A 431 -2.42 -18.38 -20.18
C ASP A 431 -2.62 -17.10 -19.35
N THR A 432 -3.31 -16.09 -19.89
CA THR A 432 -3.65 -14.88 -19.10
C THR A 432 -4.57 -15.19 -17.92
N ILE A 433 -5.51 -16.13 -18.07
CA ILE A 433 -6.39 -16.52 -16.97
C ILE A 433 -5.63 -17.35 -15.93
N ARG A 434 -4.72 -18.23 -16.36
CA ARG A 434 -3.83 -18.96 -15.45
C ARG A 434 -2.98 -17.98 -14.63
N ALA A 435 -2.36 -16.99 -15.27
CA ALA A 435 -1.57 -15.97 -14.57
C ALA A 435 -2.42 -15.14 -13.58
N LYS A 436 -3.63 -14.72 -13.98
CA LYS A 436 -4.57 -14.02 -13.10
C LYS A 436 -5.03 -14.86 -11.90
N MET A 437 -5.15 -16.18 -12.08
CA MET A 437 -5.49 -17.12 -11.02
C MET A 437 -4.30 -17.31 -10.07
N GLU A 438 -3.09 -17.44 -10.59
CA GLU A 438 -1.85 -17.53 -9.79
C GLU A 438 -1.63 -16.27 -8.93
N ASP A 439 -1.87 -15.07 -9.47
CA ASP A 439 -1.82 -13.81 -8.70
C ASP A 439 -2.80 -13.83 -7.51
N ARG A 440 -4.02 -14.33 -7.72
CA ARG A 440 -5.03 -14.45 -6.65
C ARG A 440 -4.68 -15.51 -5.62
N VAL A 441 -4.09 -16.62 -6.04
CA VAL A 441 -3.55 -17.65 -5.15
C VAL A 441 -2.48 -17.05 -4.22
N VAL A 442 -1.57 -16.24 -4.77
CA VAL A 442 -0.56 -15.50 -3.99
C VAL A 442 -1.22 -14.50 -3.03
N ARG A 443 -2.22 -13.75 -3.49
CA ARG A 443 -2.95 -12.79 -2.64
C ARG A 443 -3.66 -13.47 -1.47
N LEU A 444 -4.34 -14.59 -1.74
CA LEU A 444 -5.00 -15.39 -0.72
C LEU A 444 -3.98 -15.98 0.27
N SER A 445 -2.85 -16.52 -0.22
CA SER A 445 -1.82 -17.09 0.65
C SER A 445 -1.20 -16.03 1.56
N LEU A 446 -0.99 -14.81 1.06
CA LEU A 446 -0.53 -13.66 1.86
C LEU A 446 -1.55 -13.25 2.93
N ALA A 447 -2.85 -13.22 2.59
CA ALA A 447 -3.91 -12.91 3.56
C ALA A 447 -3.98 -13.93 4.70
N ILE A 448 -3.95 -15.23 4.36
CA ILE A 448 -3.95 -16.32 5.37
C ILE A 448 -2.65 -16.31 6.19
N SER A 449 -1.51 -16.03 5.55
CA SER A 449 -0.20 -15.92 6.21
C SER A 449 -0.20 -14.82 7.27
N ARG A 450 -0.77 -13.65 6.96
CA ARG A 450 -0.91 -12.55 7.93
C ARG A 450 -1.74 -12.96 9.16
N ASP A 451 -2.77 -13.77 8.95
CA ASP A 451 -3.61 -14.27 10.05
C ASP A 451 -2.92 -15.33 10.89
N LEU A 452 -2.06 -16.14 10.26
CA LEU A 452 -1.22 -17.12 10.95
C LEU A 452 -0.11 -16.46 11.80
N SER A 453 0.42 -15.31 11.35
CA SER A 453 1.50 -14.59 12.04
C SER A 453 1.05 -13.84 13.30
N ASN A 454 -0.26 -13.80 13.60
CA ASN A 454 -0.75 -13.10 14.78
C ASN A 454 -0.40 -13.88 16.08
N PRO A 455 0.25 -13.27 17.09
CA PRO A 455 0.65 -13.94 18.32
C PRO A 455 -0.51 -14.48 19.20
N ASP A 456 -1.72 -13.91 19.07
CA ASP A 456 -2.88 -14.24 19.91
C ASP A 456 -3.84 -15.25 19.26
N VAL A 457 -3.35 -16.01 18.28
CA VAL A 457 -4.17 -16.96 17.52
C VAL A 457 -4.47 -18.22 18.34
N LYS A 458 -5.71 -18.71 18.26
CA LYS A 458 -6.15 -19.96 18.88
C LYS A 458 -5.67 -21.19 18.09
N LYS A 459 -5.40 -22.31 18.77
CA LYS A 459 -5.02 -23.61 18.16
C LYS A 459 -5.91 -23.99 16.97
N SER A 460 -7.23 -23.85 17.10
CA SER A 460 -8.19 -24.19 16.04
C SER A 460 -8.08 -23.30 14.80
N HIS A 461 -7.71 -22.03 14.98
CA HIS A 461 -7.51 -21.10 13.87
C HIS A 461 -6.18 -21.38 13.15
N VAL A 462 -5.10 -21.65 13.90
CA VAL A 462 -3.83 -22.13 13.33
C VAL A 462 -4.06 -23.36 12.45
N GLN A 463 -4.80 -24.35 12.95
CA GLN A 463 -5.13 -25.56 12.18
C GLN A 463 -5.89 -25.26 10.88
N LYS A 464 -6.81 -24.29 10.89
CA LYS A 464 -7.55 -23.87 9.69
C LYS A 464 -6.64 -23.18 8.69
N CYS A 465 -5.89 -22.17 9.12
CA CYS A 465 -4.94 -21.44 8.27
C CYS A 465 -3.87 -22.36 7.66
N THR A 466 -3.28 -23.24 8.47
CA THR A 466 -2.32 -24.23 7.97
C THR A 466 -2.97 -25.19 6.97
N ARG A 467 -4.21 -25.65 7.21
CA ARG A 467 -4.91 -26.52 6.26
C ARG A 467 -5.14 -25.82 4.92
N TRP A 468 -5.55 -24.56 4.93
CA TRP A 468 -5.73 -23.77 3.71
C TRP A 468 -4.41 -23.59 2.95
N LEU A 469 -3.33 -23.22 3.65
CA LEU A 469 -2.01 -23.04 3.03
C LEU A 469 -1.44 -24.37 2.47
N LEU A 470 -1.66 -25.50 3.15
CA LEU A 470 -1.27 -26.82 2.65
C LEU A 470 -2.02 -27.18 1.36
N ARG A 471 -3.32 -26.89 1.28
CA ARG A 471 -4.13 -27.10 0.06
C ARG A 471 -3.67 -26.25 -1.11
N LEU A 472 -3.24 -25.01 -0.83
CA LEU A 472 -2.69 -24.09 -1.84
C LEU A 472 -1.26 -24.44 -2.28
N GLY A 473 -0.56 -25.34 -1.57
CA GLY A 473 0.82 -25.72 -1.86
C GLY A 473 1.89 -24.89 -1.14
N TYR A 474 1.50 -23.98 -0.25
CA TYR A 474 2.41 -23.12 0.54
C TYR A 474 2.74 -23.71 1.91
N GLY A 475 2.91 -25.03 2.00
CA GLY A 475 3.13 -25.73 3.27
C GLY A 475 4.41 -25.31 3.99
N GLU A 476 5.54 -25.26 3.27
CA GLU A 476 6.84 -24.90 3.85
C GLU A 476 6.86 -23.46 4.38
N GLN A 477 6.33 -22.53 3.58
CA GLN A 477 6.17 -21.13 3.99
C GLN A 477 5.24 -21.00 5.22
N ALA A 478 4.14 -21.75 5.25
CA ALA A 478 3.22 -21.76 6.39
C ALA A 478 3.91 -22.24 7.68
N ARG A 479 4.78 -23.26 7.59
CA ARG A 479 5.58 -23.73 8.71
C ARG A 479 6.52 -22.64 9.21
N GLU A 480 7.28 -22.03 8.32
CA GLU A 480 8.27 -21.00 8.72
C GLU A 480 7.59 -19.81 9.39
N LEU A 481 6.51 -19.29 8.79
CA LEU A 481 5.74 -18.20 9.36
C LEU A 481 5.12 -18.55 10.72
N PHE A 482 4.61 -19.77 10.86
CA PHE A 482 4.11 -20.26 12.14
C PHE A 482 5.22 -20.25 13.20
N LEU A 483 6.37 -20.86 12.92
CA LEU A 483 7.48 -20.96 13.87
C LEU A 483 8.05 -19.58 14.25
N VAL A 484 8.19 -18.67 13.29
CA VAL A 484 8.60 -17.28 13.54
C VAL A 484 7.61 -16.56 14.46
N ALA A 485 6.31 -16.68 14.22
CA ALA A 485 5.29 -16.08 15.08
C ALA A 485 5.30 -16.66 16.50
N ARG A 486 5.62 -17.96 16.64
CA ARG A 486 5.77 -18.61 17.95
C ARG A 486 7.04 -18.17 18.68
N THR A 487 8.15 -17.97 17.98
CA THR A 487 9.35 -17.34 18.57
C THR A 487 9.03 -15.96 19.11
N GLU A 488 8.36 -15.10 18.34
CA GLU A 488 7.99 -13.76 18.81
C GLU A 488 7.08 -13.82 20.04
N ASN A 489 6.12 -14.75 20.07
CA ASN A 489 5.28 -14.99 21.23
C ASN A 489 6.11 -15.40 22.47
N ILE A 490 7.09 -16.29 22.31
CA ILE A 490 8.03 -16.67 23.39
C ILE A 490 8.78 -15.44 23.89
N ARG A 491 9.37 -14.63 22.98
CA ARG A 491 10.14 -13.44 23.34
C ARG A 491 9.28 -12.42 24.10
N ILE A 492 8.05 -12.17 23.66
CA ILE A 492 7.11 -11.27 24.36
C ILE A 492 6.79 -11.79 25.77
N ARG A 493 6.49 -13.08 25.93
CA ARG A 493 6.15 -13.69 27.22
C ARG A 493 7.36 -13.72 28.17
N THR A 494 8.54 -14.02 27.66
CA THR A 494 9.78 -13.97 28.46
C THR A 494 10.08 -12.56 28.96
N LYS A 495 9.84 -11.52 28.16
CA LYS A 495 10.03 -10.11 28.58
C LYS A 495 9.06 -9.66 29.68
N GLN A 496 7.92 -10.33 29.85
CA GLN A 496 6.93 -10.01 30.89
C GLN A 496 7.36 -10.49 32.28
N LEU A 497 8.37 -11.36 32.37
CA LEU A 497 8.92 -11.83 33.64
C LEU A 497 9.76 -10.73 34.28
N LYS A 498 9.39 -10.30 35.49
CA LYS A 498 10.14 -9.32 36.26
C LYS A 498 11.21 -10.02 37.08
N PHE A 499 12.39 -9.42 37.16
CA PHE A 499 13.44 -9.90 38.04
C PHE A 499 13.29 -9.28 39.42
N GLU A 500 12.98 -10.10 40.43
CA GLU A 500 12.73 -9.66 41.82
C GLU A 500 13.93 -9.88 42.75
N GLY A 501 15.10 -10.24 42.21
CA GLY A 501 16.35 -10.41 42.97
C GLY A 501 16.69 -11.87 43.30
N ASP A 502 15.69 -12.75 43.42
CA ASP A 502 15.92 -14.19 43.62
C ASP A 502 16.15 -14.93 42.29
N ILE A 503 17.36 -15.44 42.08
CA ILE A 503 17.76 -16.07 40.82
C ILE A 503 17.10 -17.45 40.65
N PRO A 504 17.12 -18.36 41.64
CA PRO A 504 16.42 -19.65 41.52
C PRO A 504 14.94 -19.50 41.20
N GLN A 505 14.21 -18.60 41.87
CA GLN A 505 12.80 -18.34 41.55
C GLN A 505 12.63 -17.79 40.13
N TYR A 506 13.43 -16.79 39.73
CA TYR A 506 13.36 -16.26 38.37
C TYR A 506 13.65 -17.33 37.31
N ILE A 507 14.66 -18.18 37.52
CA ILE A 507 14.98 -19.28 36.60
C ILE A 507 13.87 -20.32 36.56
N ASN A 508 13.23 -20.63 37.69
CA ASN A 508 12.09 -21.54 37.73
C ASN A 508 10.91 -21.00 36.89
N GLU A 509 10.54 -19.72 37.08
CA GLU A 509 9.49 -19.05 36.31
C GLU A 509 9.85 -18.96 34.82
N LEU A 510 11.08 -18.58 34.50
CA LEU A 510 11.60 -18.52 33.13
C LEU A 510 11.50 -19.89 32.45
N SER A 511 11.98 -20.94 33.13
CA SER A 511 11.96 -22.31 32.60
C SER A 511 10.52 -22.77 32.37
N LEU A 512 9.63 -22.55 33.33
CA LEU A 512 8.23 -22.90 33.21
C LEU A 512 7.57 -22.24 31.99
N VAL A 513 7.70 -20.93 31.85
CA VAL A 513 7.11 -20.18 30.72
C VAL A 513 7.71 -20.65 29.39
N TYR A 514 9.03 -20.76 29.31
CA TYR A 514 9.72 -21.07 28.06
C TYR A 514 9.39 -22.48 27.57
N PHE A 515 9.58 -23.50 28.42
CA PHE A 515 9.34 -24.90 28.04
C PHE A 515 7.84 -25.17 27.81
N THR A 516 6.94 -24.49 28.51
CA THR A 516 5.50 -24.59 28.26
C THR A 516 5.12 -24.03 26.88
N LEU A 517 5.68 -22.89 26.48
CA LEU A 517 5.41 -22.31 25.16
C LEU A 517 6.02 -23.13 24.02
N VAL A 518 7.20 -23.71 24.22
CA VAL A 518 7.80 -24.67 23.27
C VAL A 518 6.92 -25.91 23.16
N LYS A 519 6.50 -26.50 24.29
CA LYS A 519 5.60 -27.66 24.34
C LYS A 519 4.30 -27.41 23.58
N ASN A 520 3.65 -26.27 23.87
CA ASN A 520 2.42 -25.86 23.20
C ASN A 520 2.62 -25.71 21.69
N THR A 521 3.75 -25.14 21.28
CA THR A 521 4.09 -24.99 19.86
C THR A 521 4.26 -26.34 19.17
N CYS A 522 4.94 -27.30 19.81
CA CYS A 522 5.07 -28.67 19.28
C CYS A 522 3.72 -29.39 19.18
N ASP A 523 2.83 -29.26 20.18
CA ASP A 523 1.48 -29.82 20.13
C ASP A 523 0.63 -29.20 19.00
N TRP A 524 0.69 -27.88 18.84
CA TRP A 524 -0.01 -27.18 17.76
C TRP A 524 0.54 -27.59 16.40
N TYR A 525 1.86 -27.73 16.28
CA TYR A 525 2.51 -28.20 15.07
C TYR A 525 2.05 -29.61 14.70
N ASN A 526 2.14 -30.57 15.61
CA ASN A 526 1.70 -31.96 15.36
C ASN A 526 0.21 -32.04 15.01
N SER A 527 -0.60 -31.12 15.55
CA SER A 527 -2.02 -31.02 15.27
C SER A 527 -2.35 -30.38 13.91
N ALA A 528 -1.45 -29.55 13.35
CA ALA A 528 -1.67 -28.78 12.12
C ALA A 528 -0.90 -29.33 10.91
N PHE A 529 0.32 -29.82 11.11
CA PHE A 529 1.23 -30.35 10.10
C PHE A 529 1.38 -31.86 10.28
N ARG A 530 0.55 -32.64 9.57
CA ARG A 530 0.55 -34.11 9.65
C ARG A 530 1.62 -34.77 8.77
N ASP A 531 2.28 -34.02 7.89
CA ASP A 531 3.31 -34.55 7.00
C ASP A 531 4.65 -34.64 7.73
N MET A 532 5.11 -35.87 7.96
CA MET A 532 6.36 -36.16 8.67
C MET A 532 7.60 -35.59 7.97
N ARG A 533 7.54 -35.36 6.65
CA ARG A 533 8.65 -34.77 5.89
C ARG A 533 8.98 -33.35 6.33
N MET A 534 8.00 -32.64 6.88
CA MET A 534 8.16 -31.25 7.31
C MET A 534 8.71 -31.13 8.74
N ALA A 535 8.74 -32.22 9.52
CA ALA A 535 9.07 -32.24 10.94
C ALA A 535 10.50 -31.79 11.26
N SER A 536 11.45 -31.93 10.33
CA SER A 536 12.83 -31.46 10.50
C SER A 536 12.93 -29.96 10.82
N GLY A 537 12.03 -29.15 10.24
CA GLY A 537 11.95 -27.72 10.54
C GLY A 537 11.52 -27.42 11.97
N LEU A 538 10.61 -28.22 12.53
CA LEU A 538 10.23 -28.10 13.95
C LEU A 538 11.42 -28.45 14.85
N VAL A 539 12.12 -29.55 14.57
CA VAL A 539 13.27 -29.98 15.40
C VAL A 539 14.37 -28.93 15.40
N LYS A 540 14.70 -28.36 14.23
CA LYS A 540 15.65 -27.25 14.11
C LYS A 540 15.23 -26.05 14.95
N TRP A 541 13.96 -25.64 14.85
CA TRP A 541 13.43 -24.52 15.65
C TRP A 541 13.51 -24.78 17.15
N VAL A 542 13.16 -25.99 17.60
CA VAL A 542 13.26 -26.34 19.03
C VAL A 542 14.72 -26.26 19.50
N GLN A 543 15.68 -26.73 18.69
CA GLN A 543 17.11 -26.59 19.00
C GLN A 543 17.52 -25.11 19.15
N GLU A 544 17.16 -24.25 18.20
CA GLU A 544 17.46 -22.81 18.24
C GLU A 544 16.84 -22.14 19.49
N GLU A 545 15.60 -22.49 19.83
CA GLU A 545 14.95 -21.98 21.04
C GLU A 545 15.64 -22.48 22.31
N MET A 546 16.16 -23.71 22.35
CA MET A 546 16.93 -24.21 23.48
C MET A 546 18.29 -23.52 23.63
N GLU A 547 18.98 -23.24 22.52
CA GLU A 547 20.22 -22.46 22.53
C GLU A 547 19.99 -21.04 23.07
N HIS A 548 18.88 -20.40 22.67
CA HIS A 548 18.51 -19.10 23.19
C HIS A 548 18.17 -19.13 24.69
N TYR A 549 17.39 -20.12 25.13
CA TYR A 549 17.13 -20.33 26.57
C TYR A 549 18.43 -20.54 27.35
N ALA A 550 19.35 -21.38 26.85
CA ALA A 550 20.62 -21.63 27.48
C ALA A 550 21.48 -20.35 27.57
N SER A 551 21.48 -19.49 26.56
CA SER A 551 22.14 -18.18 26.61
C SER A 551 21.56 -17.29 27.72
N MET A 552 20.23 -17.22 27.81
CA MET A 552 19.53 -16.47 28.88
C MET A 552 19.87 -17.04 30.26
N PHE A 553 19.85 -18.36 30.41
CA PHE A 553 20.23 -19.05 31.64
C PHE A 553 21.66 -18.74 32.04
N LYS A 554 22.64 -18.89 31.12
CA LYS A 554 24.05 -18.63 31.41
C LYS A 554 24.29 -17.19 31.86
N ARG A 555 23.67 -16.23 31.17
CA ARG A 555 23.77 -14.82 31.54
C ARG A 555 23.21 -14.56 32.93
N GLN A 556 22.13 -15.23 33.33
CA GLN A 556 21.52 -14.99 34.63
C GLN A 556 22.17 -15.79 35.76
N VAL A 557 22.69 -16.99 35.48
CA VAL A 557 23.24 -17.93 36.48
C VAL A 557 24.75 -17.77 36.67
N TYR A 558 25.51 -17.48 35.60
CA TYR A 558 26.97 -17.45 35.61
C TYR A 558 27.60 -16.06 35.52
N SER A 559 26.82 -14.97 35.36
CA SER A 559 27.37 -13.62 35.16
C SER A 559 28.01 -12.98 36.41
N LEU A 560 28.05 -13.66 37.57
CA LEU A 560 28.65 -13.16 38.81
C LEU A 560 29.58 -14.21 39.42
N HIS A 561 30.85 -13.83 39.64
CA HIS A 561 31.94 -14.68 40.11
C HIS A 561 31.78 -15.20 41.55
N ASN A 562 30.79 -14.73 42.32
CA ASN A 562 30.57 -15.11 43.72
C ASN A 562 29.18 -15.73 43.91
N ARG A 563 28.97 -16.96 43.45
CA ARG A 563 27.71 -17.68 43.68
C ARG A 563 27.93 -19.05 44.29
N GLU A 564 27.13 -19.37 45.29
CA GLU A 564 27.13 -20.66 45.96
C GLU A 564 26.76 -21.77 44.97
N ASP A 565 27.56 -22.83 44.93
CA ASP A 565 27.33 -23.99 44.06
C ASP A 565 25.92 -24.59 44.24
N SER A 566 25.36 -24.48 45.45
CA SER A 566 24.00 -24.91 45.77
C SER A 566 22.93 -24.19 44.92
N THR A 567 23.03 -22.87 44.76
CA THR A 567 22.08 -22.08 43.96
C THR A 567 22.14 -22.42 42.47
N ILE A 568 23.34 -22.72 41.96
CA ILE A 568 23.57 -23.14 40.57
C ILE A 568 22.97 -24.52 40.35
N GLN A 569 23.19 -25.46 41.28
CA GLN A 569 22.61 -26.80 41.21
C GLN A 569 21.08 -26.76 41.25
N GLU A 570 20.49 -25.88 42.05
CA GLU A 570 19.04 -25.70 42.12
C GLU A 570 18.47 -25.12 40.81
N CYS A 571 19.11 -24.10 40.23
CA CYS A 571 18.75 -23.57 38.92
C CYS A 571 18.81 -24.64 37.81
N LEU A 572 19.87 -25.46 37.81
CA LEU A 572 20.03 -26.57 36.87
C LEU A 572 18.95 -27.63 37.07
N ARG A 573 18.54 -27.90 38.31
CA ARG A 573 17.45 -28.83 38.64
C ARG A 573 16.13 -28.34 38.03
N TYR A 574 15.77 -27.07 38.23
CA TYR A 574 14.57 -26.49 37.64
C TYR A 574 14.56 -26.56 36.11
N ALA A 575 15.66 -26.16 35.48
CA ALA A 575 15.78 -26.23 34.01
C ALA A 575 15.58 -27.65 33.47
N ARG A 576 16.18 -28.65 34.12
CA ARG A 576 16.03 -30.07 33.76
C ARG A 576 14.61 -30.57 33.95
N GLU A 577 13.99 -30.25 35.08
CA GLU A 577 12.63 -30.68 35.42
C GLU A 577 11.63 -30.17 34.38
N HIS A 578 11.69 -28.89 34.03
CA HIS A 578 10.81 -28.30 33.02
C HIS A 578 11.09 -28.82 31.59
N CYS A 579 12.35 -29.14 31.27
CA CYS A 579 12.69 -29.73 29.98
C CYS A 579 12.04 -31.12 29.78
N LEU A 580 11.82 -31.89 30.85
CA LEU A 580 11.18 -33.20 30.77
C LEU A 580 9.74 -33.13 30.25
N MET A 581 9.06 -31.98 30.38
CA MET A 581 7.71 -31.78 29.83
C MET A 581 7.66 -31.92 28.30
N LEU A 582 8.78 -31.70 27.60
CA LEU A 582 8.87 -31.88 26.15
C LEU A 582 8.78 -33.35 25.73
N ARG A 583 9.06 -34.29 26.65
CA ARG A 583 8.93 -35.74 26.41
C ARG A 583 7.49 -36.15 26.14
N GLU A 584 6.51 -35.45 26.71
CA GLU A 584 5.08 -35.68 26.44
C GLU A 584 4.71 -35.44 24.98
N VAL A 585 5.47 -34.60 24.27
CA VAL A 585 5.28 -34.29 22.84
C VAL A 585 6.25 -35.09 21.96
N GLY A 586 6.98 -36.05 22.54
CA GLY A 586 7.90 -36.93 21.83
C GLY A 586 9.31 -36.35 21.60
N LEU A 587 9.68 -35.29 22.31
CA LEU A 587 11.01 -34.66 22.21
C LEU A 587 11.81 -34.91 23.48
N ASP A 588 12.87 -35.72 23.41
CA ASP A 588 13.84 -35.87 24.49
C ASP A 588 15.08 -35.03 24.21
N LEU A 589 15.18 -33.90 24.92
CA LEU A 589 16.24 -32.91 24.72
C LEU A 589 17.06 -32.69 25.98
N LYS A 590 16.92 -33.58 26.97
CA LYS A 590 17.64 -33.47 28.24
C LYS A 590 19.16 -33.42 28.03
N PHE A 591 19.68 -34.33 27.21
CA PHE A 591 21.11 -34.39 26.91
C PHE A 591 21.62 -33.13 26.19
N LEU A 592 20.83 -32.59 25.26
CA LEU A 592 21.16 -31.35 24.57
C LEU A 592 21.20 -30.18 25.57
N LEU A 593 20.18 -30.06 26.43
CA LEU A 593 20.14 -29.03 27.46
C LEU A 593 21.34 -29.14 28.40
N ASP A 594 21.66 -30.34 28.89
CA ASP A 594 22.79 -30.56 29.77
C ASP A 594 24.11 -30.11 29.12
N ASN A 595 24.30 -30.39 27.83
CA ASN A 595 25.48 -29.92 27.11
C ASN A 595 25.50 -28.40 26.91
N LEU A 596 24.36 -27.80 26.61
CA LEU A 596 24.24 -26.36 26.42
C LEU A 596 24.44 -25.60 27.73
N LEU A 597 23.98 -26.13 28.87
CA LEU A 597 24.09 -25.47 30.18
C LEU A 597 25.45 -25.65 30.86
N ARG A 598 26.33 -26.54 30.35
CA ARG A 598 27.70 -26.69 30.88
C ARG A 598 28.42 -25.33 30.91
N PHE A 599 29.07 -25.07 32.05
CA PHE A 599 29.94 -23.93 32.24
C PHE A 599 31.23 -24.13 31.42
N ASN A 600 31.47 -23.28 30.43
CA ASN A 600 32.68 -23.31 29.61
C ASN A 600 33.64 -22.22 30.09
N LYS A 601 34.57 -22.57 31.00
CA LYS A 601 35.61 -21.64 31.51
C LYS A 601 36.36 -20.91 30.39
N ASN A 602 36.63 -21.58 29.26
CA ASN A 602 37.57 -21.07 28.25
C ASN A 602 37.03 -19.98 27.30
N LYS A 603 35.72 -19.70 27.27
CA LYS A 603 35.14 -18.68 26.37
C LYS A 603 34.84 -17.35 27.07
N ASP A 604 34.62 -17.40 28.38
CA ASP A 604 34.24 -16.22 29.16
C ASP A 604 35.47 -15.46 29.69
N ASP A 605 36.62 -16.11 29.88
CA ASP A 605 37.89 -15.43 30.23
C ASP A 605 38.37 -14.48 29.10
N ILE A 606 38.21 -14.86 27.83
CA ILE A 606 38.56 -14.01 26.67
C ILE A 606 37.63 -12.78 26.56
N SER A 607 36.41 -12.91 27.10
CA SER A 607 35.39 -11.86 27.07
C SER A 607 35.51 -10.88 28.26
N GLN A 608 36.19 -11.29 29.34
CA GLN A 608 36.42 -10.45 30.53
C GLN A 608 37.76 -9.70 30.48
N ASP A 609 38.83 -10.29 29.93
CA ASP A 609 40.10 -9.57 29.73
C ASP A 609 39.93 -8.33 28.84
N SER A 610 39.13 -8.44 27.78
CA SER A 610 38.81 -7.32 26.87
C SER A 610 37.93 -6.23 27.51
N ARG A 611 37.33 -6.49 28.69
CA ARG A 611 36.47 -5.53 29.41
C ARG A 611 37.17 -4.88 30.59
N LEU A 612 38.18 -5.54 31.17
CA LEU A 612 39.00 -5.00 32.25
C LEU A 612 40.09 -4.05 31.72
N GLU A 613 40.65 -4.29 30.52
CA GLU A 613 41.63 -3.37 29.91
C GLU A 613 41.04 -1.98 29.54
N ASN A 614 39.72 -1.87 29.36
CA ASN A 614 39.06 -0.61 28.99
C ASN A 614 38.55 0.20 30.20
N GLY A 615 38.73 -0.29 31.44
CA GLY A 615 38.21 0.33 32.66
C GLY A 615 39.25 1.06 33.53
N GLU A 616 40.54 0.86 33.28
CA GLU A 616 41.62 1.42 34.12
C GLU A 616 42.22 2.75 33.62
N MET A 617 41.69 3.34 32.55
CA MET A 617 42.30 4.53 31.92
C MET A 617 41.63 5.89 32.21
N ASP A 618 40.65 5.96 33.12
CA ASP A 618 39.85 7.20 33.32
C ASP A 618 39.89 7.80 34.74
N THR A 619 40.82 7.37 35.61
CA THR A 619 40.92 7.96 36.96
C THR A 619 42.34 8.26 37.41
N VAL A 620 43.12 9.00 36.61
CA VAL A 620 44.24 9.80 37.13
C VAL A 620 44.41 11.03 36.24
N ILE A 621 44.06 12.21 36.75
CA ILE A 621 44.86 13.46 36.75
C ILE A 621 43.96 14.57 37.35
N GLU A 622 44.23 14.85 38.62
CA GLU A 622 43.85 16.04 39.38
C GLU A 622 44.69 17.27 38.98
N GLU A 623 44.12 18.44 39.25
CA GLU A 623 44.78 19.66 39.76
C GLU A 623 46.03 20.21 39.03
N ASN A 624 45.81 21.25 38.21
CA ASN A 624 46.34 22.61 38.43
C ASN A 624 45.71 23.61 37.45
#